data_AF-M4CF76-F1
#
_entry.id   AF-M4CF76-F1
#
_cell.length_a   1.000
_cell.length_b   1.000
_cell.length_c   1.000
_cell.angle_alpha   90.00
_cell.angle_beta   90.00
_cell.angle_gamma   90.00
#
_symmetry.space_group_name_H-M   'P 1'
#
loop_
_entity.id
_entity.type
_entity.pdbx_description
1 polymer ?
#
loop_
_entity_poly.entity_id
_entity_poly.type
_entity_poly.pdbx_seq_one_letter_code
_entity_poly.pdbx_strand_id
1 'polypeptide(L)'
;MHPTALVDPHQDKLFKRFGLCFFANRTEDCGYTDGGCDSGRWRIMEGDKPISSIVVRGESTFGYKRVFKFCEEGDKPRYGYTDPNGQAVFLTWIMEEYRLAQEVMKDKVLCVIKLLPR
;
A
#
# COMPACT_ATOMS: atom_id res chain seq x y z
N MET A 1 -8.72 1.78 -7.86
CA MET A 1 -9.63 1.93 -6.71
C MET A 1 -9.07 2.98 -5.75
N HIS A 2 -9.91 3.90 -5.27
CA HIS A 2 -9.54 4.85 -4.21
C HIS A 2 -9.55 4.16 -2.83
N PRO A 3 -8.57 4.39 -1.94
CA PRO A 3 -8.49 3.73 -0.64
C PRO A 3 -9.69 3.96 0.29
N THR A 4 -10.37 5.11 0.16
CA THR A 4 -11.57 5.42 0.97
C THR A 4 -12.77 4.54 0.68
N ALA A 5 -12.77 3.81 -0.44
CA ALA A 5 -13.79 2.79 -0.70
C ALA A 5 -13.66 1.59 0.25
N LEU A 6 -12.50 1.42 0.89
CA LEU A 6 -12.20 0.32 1.81
C LEU A 6 -12.31 0.73 3.28
N VAL A 7 -12.01 2.00 3.60
CA VAL A 7 -11.95 2.48 4.97
C VAL A 7 -12.13 4.00 5.06
N ASP A 8 -12.86 4.46 6.07
CA ASP A 8 -12.89 5.89 6.43
C ASP A 8 -11.78 6.17 7.47
N PRO A 9 -10.68 6.86 7.08
CA PRO A 9 -9.57 7.13 7.97
C PRO A 9 -9.92 8.14 9.08
N HIS A 10 -11.04 8.87 9.00
CA HIS A 10 -11.43 9.82 10.05
C HIS A 10 -12.13 9.13 11.21
N GLN A 11 -12.95 8.12 10.91
CA GLN A 11 -13.79 7.42 11.87
C GLN A 11 -13.14 6.16 12.45
N ASP A 12 -12.32 5.45 11.65
CA ASP A 12 -11.76 4.16 12.07
C ASP A 12 -10.48 4.32 12.91
N LYS A 13 -10.63 4.13 14.23
CA LYS A 13 -9.51 4.17 15.19
C LYS A 13 -8.54 3.01 15.04
N LEU A 14 -9.00 1.83 14.62
CA LEU A 14 -8.15 0.65 14.45
C LEU A 14 -7.29 0.82 13.20
N PHE A 15 -7.88 1.33 12.11
CA PHE A 15 -7.15 1.68 10.90
C PHE A 15 -6.03 2.69 11.19
N LYS A 16 -6.31 3.78 11.93
CA LYS A 16 -5.28 4.77 12.29
C LYS A 16 -4.07 4.14 13.00
N ARG A 17 -4.29 3.08 13.77
CA ARG A 17 -3.23 2.42 14.55
C ARG A 17 -2.50 1.32 13.78
N PHE A 18 -3.20 0.55 12.95
CA PHE A 18 -2.66 -0.69 12.37
C PHE A 18 -2.68 -0.72 10.84
N GLY A 19 -3.44 0.16 10.19
CA GLY A 19 -3.79 0.05 8.78
C GLY A 19 -4.90 -0.98 8.54
N LEU A 20 -5.16 -1.24 7.25
CA LEU A 20 -6.11 -2.25 6.80
C LEU A 20 -5.35 -3.35 6.04
N CYS A 21 -5.54 -4.60 6.46
CA CYS A 21 -4.94 -5.77 5.83
C CYS A 21 -6.02 -6.57 5.08
N PHE A 22 -5.76 -6.94 3.83
CA PHE A 22 -6.70 -7.72 3.01
C PHE A 22 -5.98 -8.58 1.98
N PHE A 23 -6.68 -9.63 1.51
CA PHE A 23 -6.23 -10.45 0.41
C PHE A 23 -6.78 -9.92 -0.91
N ALA A 24 -5.95 -9.90 -1.95
CA ALA A 24 -6.34 -9.54 -3.30
C ALA A 24 -5.74 -10.52 -4.32
N ASN A 25 -6.34 -10.54 -5.51
CA ASN A 25 -5.78 -11.23 -6.65
C ASN A 25 -5.13 -10.21 -7.58
N ARG A 26 -3.91 -10.48 -8.06
CA ARG A 26 -3.32 -9.72 -9.16
C ARG A 26 -3.98 -10.12 -10.47
N THR A 27 -4.10 -9.13 -11.34
CA THR A 27 -4.38 -9.29 -12.77
C THR A 27 -3.16 -8.81 -13.55
N GLU A 28 -3.14 -9.04 -14.87
CA GLU A 28 -2.06 -8.55 -15.73
C GLU A 28 -1.93 -7.01 -15.67
N ASP A 29 -3.04 -6.32 -15.40
CA ASP A 29 -3.08 -4.86 -15.23
C ASP A 29 -2.52 -4.38 -13.87
N CYS A 30 -2.34 -5.28 -12.89
CA CYS A 30 -1.81 -4.94 -11.57
C CYS A 30 -0.32 -4.58 -11.64
N GLY A 31 -0.04 -3.29 -11.74
CA GLY A 31 1.32 -2.73 -11.83
C GLY A 31 1.45 -1.69 -12.94
N TYR A 32 0.59 -1.76 -13.95
CA TYR A 32 0.48 -0.78 -15.04
C TYR A 32 -0.52 0.31 -14.64
N THR A 33 -0.09 1.15 -13.71
CA THR A 33 -0.97 2.13 -13.06
C THR A 33 -1.08 3.44 -13.82
N ASP A 34 -1.10 3.35 -15.15
CA ASP A 34 -1.30 4.47 -16.05
C ASP A 34 -2.78 4.60 -16.48
N GLY A 35 -3.57 3.52 -16.35
CA GLY A 35 -5.03 3.55 -16.46
C GLY A 35 -5.67 3.92 -15.13
N GLY A 36 -5.95 5.21 -14.92
CA GLY A 36 -6.53 5.75 -13.69
C GLY A 36 -7.98 5.31 -13.45
N CYS A 37 -8.36 5.21 -12.18
CA CYS A 37 -9.75 5.50 -11.81
C CYS A 37 -9.91 7.03 -11.78
N ASP A 38 -11.12 7.54 -12.00
CA ASP A 38 -11.47 8.98 -12.06
C ASP A 38 -11.03 9.83 -10.84
N SER A 39 -10.49 9.20 -9.78
CA SER A 39 -10.06 9.84 -8.54
C SER A 39 -8.55 9.77 -8.26
N GLY A 40 -7.76 9.06 -9.08
CA GLY A 40 -6.32 8.86 -8.85
C GLY A 40 -5.80 7.46 -9.17
N ARG A 41 -4.48 7.29 -9.00
CA ARG A 41 -3.75 6.07 -9.35
C ARG A 41 -2.70 5.68 -8.33
N TRP A 42 -2.50 4.38 -8.12
CA TRP A 42 -1.34 3.88 -7.37
C TRP A 42 -0.06 4.08 -8.20
N ARG A 43 1.09 4.24 -7.58
CA ARG A 43 2.39 4.28 -8.27
C ARG A 43 3.39 3.49 -7.46
N ILE A 44 4.23 2.71 -8.14
CA ILE A 44 5.30 1.95 -7.48
C ILE A 44 6.30 2.95 -6.90
N MET A 45 6.49 2.91 -5.58
CA MET A 45 7.51 3.68 -4.86
C MET A 45 8.76 2.82 -4.66
N GLU A 46 8.55 1.56 -4.30
CA GLU A 46 9.63 0.58 -4.15
C GLU A 46 9.25 -0.66 -4.94
N GLY A 47 10.15 -1.10 -5.82
CA GLY A 47 10.04 -2.36 -6.53
C GLY A 47 10.11 -3.56 -5.61
N ASP A 48 10.22 -4.75 -6.20
CA ASP A 48 10.23 -5.98 -5.42
C ASP A 48 11.47 -6.11 -4.54
N LYS A 49 11.25 -6.19 -3.23
CA LYS A 49 12.26 -6.53 -2.23
C LYS A 49 12.05 -7.97 -1.77
N PRO A 50 13.07 -8.84 -1.83
CA PRO A 50 12.94 -10.21 -1.36
C PRO A 50 12.74 -10.25 0.16
N ILE A 51 11.93 -11.22 0.60
CA ILE A 51 11.66 -11.53 1.99
C ILE A 51 12.25 -12.91 2.26
N SER A 52 13.11 -13.02 3.26
CA SER A 52 13.62 -14.32 3.73
C SER A 52 12.68 -14.91 4.79
N SER A 53 12.64 -16.24 4.88
CA SER A 53 11.94 -16.93 5.95
C SER A 53 12.77 -16.89 7.23
N ILE A 54 12.14 -16.60 8.37
CA ILE A 54 12.79 -16.71 9.69
C ILE A 54 12.89 -18.18 10.15
N VAL A 55 12.03 -19.07 9.63
CA VAL A 55 11.89 -20.47 10.08
C VAL A 55 12.77 -21.40 9.24
N VAL A 56 12.88 -21.14 7.94
CA VAL A 56 13.72 -21.95 7.04
C VAL A 56 15.06 -21.25 6.91
N ARG A 57 16.07 -21.72 7.66
CA ARG A 57 17.46 -21.29 7.48
C ARG A 57 17.99 -21.88 6.18
N GLY A 58 17.96 -21.09 5.11
CA GLY A 58 18.48 -21.41 3.78
C GLY A 58 18.14 -20.29 2.79
N GLU A 59 19.00 -20.06 1.80
CA GLU A 59 19.03 -18.90 0.89
C GLU A 59 17.82 -18.74 -0.06
N SER A 60 16.76 -19.51 0.11
CA SER A 60 15.56 -19.40 -0.73
C SER A 60 14.72 -18.19 -0.32
N THR A 61 14.50 -17.26 -1.25
CA THR A 61 13.54 -16.17 -1.07
C THR A 61 12.14 -16.75 -0.80
N PHE A 62 11.54 -16.37 0.33
CA PHE A 62 10.19 -16.81 0.73
C PHE A 62 9.10 -16.07 -0.06
N GLY A 63 9.33 -14.78 -0.28
CA GLY A 63 8.38 -13.92 -0.97
C GLY A 63 8.97 -12.58 -1.34
N TYR A 64 8.12 -11.70 -1.84
CA TYR A 64 8.49 -10.36 -2.26
C TYR A 64 7.54 -9.34 -1.64
N LYS A 65 8.09 -8.19 -1.26
CA LYS A 65 7.36 -6.99 -0.86
C LYS A 65 7.49 -5.95 -1.98
N ARG A 66 6.39 -5.28 -2.32
CA ARG A 66 6.38 -4.09 -3.17
C ARG A 66 5.63 -2.97 -2.47
N VAL A 67 6.05 -1.72 -2.66
CA VAL A 67 5.41 -0.56 -2.02
C VAL A 67 4.84 0.37 -3.08
N PHE A 68 3.58 0.78 -2.88
CA PHE A 68 2.89 1.73 -3.72
C PHE A 68 2.48 2.97 -2.94
N LYS A 69 2.42 4.11 -3.62
CA LYS A 69 1.80 5.35 -3.14
C LYS A 69 0.58 5.65 -3.99
N PHE A 70 -0.51 6.07 -3.37
CA PHE A 70 -1.65 6.60 -4.12
C PHE A 70 -1.42 8.07 -4.47
N CYS A 71 -1.55 8.40 -5.74
CA CYS A 71 -1.54 9.76 -6.26
C CYS A 71 -2.98 10.13 -6.64
N GLU A 72 -3.61 10.97 -5.83
CA GLU A 72 -4.90 11.57 -6.15
C GLU A 72 -4.77 12.55 -7.33
N GLU A 73 -5.84 12.68 -8.11
CA GLU A 73 -5.94 13.75 -9.11
C GLU A 73 -6.31 15.07 -8.42
N GLY A 74 -5.50 16.10 -8.66
CA GLY A 74 -5.60 17.40 -8.01
C GLY A 74 -4.54 17.60 -6.92
N ASP A 75 -3.90 18.77 -6.90
CA ASP A 75 -2.69 19.05 -6.11
C ASP A 75 -2.97 19.41 -4.63
N LYS A 76 -4.19 19.12 -4.13
CA LYS A 76 -4.59 19.51 -2.77
C LYS A 76 -4.50 18.33 -1.81
N PRO A 77 -3.69 18.42 -0.74
CA PRO A 77 -3.63 17.37 0.27
C PRO A 77 -4.96 17.27 1.02
N ARG A 78 -5.63 16.12 0.91
CA ARG A 78 -6.91 15.86 1.59
C ARG A 78 -6.76 15.41 3.03
N TYR A 79 -5.60 14.89 3.39
CA TYR A 79 -5.32 14.34 4.72
C TYR A 79 -4.10 15.00 5.32
N GLY A 80 -4.21 15.43 6.57
CA GLY A 80 -3.12 16.03 7.31
C GLY A 80 -3.50 16.38 8.74
N TYR A 81 -2.49 16.73 9.53
CA TYR A 81 -2.63 17.25 10.88
C TYR A 81 -1.54 18.28 11.15
N THR A 82 -1.72 19.08 12.21
CA THR A 82 -0.67 19.99 12.69
C THR A 82 0.13 19.30 13.78
N ASP A 83 1.45 19.23 13.63
CA ASP A 83 2.33 18.65 14.63
C ASP A 83 2.43 19.56 15.88
N PRO A 84 3.07 19.11 16.98
CA PRO A 84 3.24 19.93 18.18
C PRO A 84 4.02 21.24 17.98
N ASN A 85 4.77 21.37 16.89
CA ASN A 85 5.55 22.56 16.55
C ASN A 85 4.77 23.54 15.66
N GLY A 86 3.51 23.25 15.34
CA GLY A 86 2.69 24.08 14.46
C GLY A 86 2.91 23.81 12.96
N GLN A 87 3.68 22.78 12.58
CA GLN A 87 3.92 22.43 11.19
C GLN A 87 2.79 21.56 10.63
N ALA A 88 2.30 21.92 9.44
CA ALA A 88 1.33 21.08 8.72
C ALA A 88 2.02 19.83 8.16
N VAL A 89 1.56 18.65 8.61
CA VAL A 89 1.99 17.34 8.12
C VAL A 89 0.92 16.81 7.18
N PHE A 90 1.29 16.57 5.92
CA PHE A 90 0.39 15.98 4.94
C PHE A 90 0.58 14.48 4.87
N LEU A 91 -0.52 13.75 4.78
CA LEU A 91 -0.52 12.30 4.72
C LEU A 91 -0.82 11.82 3.30
N THR A 92 -0.26 10.67 2.96
CA THR A 92 -0.48 9.97 1.71
C THR A 92 -0.83 8.52 1.98
N TRP A 93 -1.65 7.94 1.11
CA TRP A 93 -1.93 6.53 1.16
C TRP A 93 -0.74 5.72 0.64
N ILE A 94 -0.35 4.72 1.42
CA ILE A 94 0.69 3.76 1.10
C ILE A 94 0.08 2.36 1.13
N MET A 95 0.46 1.53 0.16
CA MET A 95 0.13 0.11 0.13
C MET A 95 1.41 -0.71 0.12
N GLU A 96 1.50 -1.66 1.04
CA GLU A 96 2.51 -2.69 1.05
C GLU A 96 1.88 -3.98 0.50
N GLU A 97 2.29 -4.40 -0.69
CA GLU A 97 1.89 -5.66 -1.31
C GLU A 97 2.92 -6.74 -0.97
N TYR A 98 2.44 -7.89 -0.52
CA TYR A 98 3.24 -9.06 -0.20
C TYR A 98 2.77 -10.25 -1.03
N ARG A 99 3.72 -10.95 -1.64
CA ARG A 99 3.44 -12.18 -2.40
C ARG A 99 4.45 -13.27 -2.11
N LEU A 100 4.02 -14.51 -2.25
CA LEU A 100 4.91 -15.67 -2.14
C LEU A 100 5.79 -15.78 -3.38
N ALA A 101 7.00 -16.32 -3.22
CA ALA A 101 7.87 -16.66 -4.35
C ALA A 101 7.41 -17.92 -5.09
N GLN A 102 6.46 -18.66 -4.52
CA GLN A 102 5.89 -19.85 -5.13
C GLN A 102 5.01 -19.48 -6.32
N GLU A 103 5.36 -20.00 -7.50
CA GLU A 103 4.72 -19.66 -8.78
C GLU A 103 3.20 -19.83 -8.78
N VAL A 104 2.68 -20.92 -8.16
CA VAL A 104 1.23 -21.18 -8.09
C VAL A 104 0.46 -20.15 -7.23
N MET A 105 1.15 -19.40 -6.37
CA MET A 105 0.56 -18.40 -5.48
C MET A 105 0.94 -16.97 -5.88
N LYS A 106 1.66 -16.76 -6.99
CA LYS A 106 2.23 -15.46 -7.36
C LYS A 106 1.20 -14.34 -7.51
N ASP A 107 -0.02 -14.70 -7.92
CA ASP A 107 -1.13 -13.77 -8.15
C ASP A 107 -2.04 -13.61 -6.92
N LYS A 108 -1.75 -14.32 -5.81
CA LYS A 108 -2.46 -14.17 -4.54
C LYS A 108 -1.61 -13.30 -3.63
N VAL A 109 -2.08 -12.09 -3.35
CA VAL A 109 -1.32 -11.10 -2.60
C VAL A 109 -2.03 -10.72 -1.30
N LEU A 110 -1.22 -10.44 -0.29
CA LEU A 110 -1.65 -9.78 0.93
C LEU A 110 -1.28 -8.30 0.82
N CYS A 111 -2.25 -7.42 0.98
CA CYS A 111 -2.04 -5.99 0.91
C CYS A 111 -2.29 -5.36 2.28
N VAL A 112 -1.42 -4.44 2.67
CA VAL A 112 -1.61 -3.60 3.84
C VAL A 112 -1.64 -2.14 3.40
N ILE A 113 -2.80 -1.48 3.56
CA ILE A 113 -2.95 -0.05 3.29
C ILE A 113 -2.81 0.74 4.59
N LYS A 114 -2.06 1.84 4.53
CA LYS A 114 -1.86 2.79 5.62
C LYS A 114 -1.93 4.22 5.10
N LEU A 115 -2.16 5.15 6.01
CA LEU A 115 -2.07 6.58 5.75
C LEU A 115 -0.83 7.11 6.51
N LEU A 116 0.21 7.53 5.78
CA LEU A 116 1.52 7.87 6.35
C LEU A 116 1.94 9.29 5.95
N PRO A 117 2.81 9.97 6.74
CA PRO A 117 3.40 11.24 6.34
C PRO A 117 4.07 11.16 4.97
N ARG A 118 3.87 12.20 4.16
CA ARG A 118 4.50 12.35 2.83
C ARG A 118 6.00 12.67 2.93
#